data_AF-A0A372M177-F1
#
_entry.id   AF-A0A372M177-F1
#
_cell.length_a   1.000
_cell.length_b   1.000
_cell.length_c   1.000
_cell.angle_alpha   90.00
_cell.angle_beta   90.00
_cell.angle_gamma   90.00
#
_symmetry.space_group_name_H-M   'P 1'
#
loop_
_entity.id
_entity.type
_entity.pdbx_description
1 polymer ?
#
loop_
_entity_poly.entity_id
_entity_poly.type
_entity_poly.pdbx_seq_one_letter_code
_entity_poly.pdbx_strand_id
1 'polypeptide(L)' 'NSLCLWCCLAWVATIVMFWYVTAHNVRRGLLPAPRGVRSFLDEFTWVLPVLHIGIICMLILTRWWDFWTS' A
#
# COMPACT_ATOMS: atom_id res chain seq x y z
N ASN A 1 24.03 -0.47 -2.91
CA ASN A 1 22.83 -1.14 -2.37
C ASN A 1 21.69 -0.84 -3.34
N SER A 2 21.42 -1.76 -4.26
CA SER A 2 20.58 -1.53 -5.45
C SER A 2 19.15 -1.99 -5.18
N LEU A 3 18.20 -1.05 -5.18
CA LEU A 3 16.78 -1.38 -5.29
C LEU A 3 16.52 -1.75 -6.75
N CYS A 4 16.39 -3.05 -7.02
CA CYS A 4 16.02 -3.56 -8.33
C CYS A 4 14.52 -3.40 -8.60
N LEU A 5 14.11 -3.45 -9.87
CA LEU A 5 12.70 -3.42 -10.30
C LEU A 5 11.88 -4.47 -9.55
N TRP A 6 12.48 -5.63 -9.30
CA TRP A 6 11.88 -6.71 -8.54
C TRP A 6 11.54 -6.32 -7.10
N CYS A 7 12.44 -5.63 -6.40
CA CYS A 7 12.14 -5.13 -5.05
C CYS A 7 10.99 -4.11 -5.09
N CYS A 8 10.96 -3.24 -6.11
CA CYS A 8 9.86 -2.28 -6.28
C CYS A 8 8.51 -2.99 -6.48
N LEU A 9 8.48 -4.04 -7.32
CA LEU A 9 7.32 -4.90 -7.53
C LEU A 9 6.89 -5.62 -6.25
N ALA A 10 7.84 -6.17 -5.49
CA ALA A 10 7.57 -6.84 -4.23
C ALA A 10 6.92 -5.88 -3.20
N TRP A 11 7.37 -4.63 -3.15
CA TRP A 11 6.74 -3.60 -2.32
C TRP A 11 5.31 -3.30 -2.74
N VAL A 12 5.05 -3.11 -4.04
CA VAL A 12 3.68 -2.88 -4.53
C VAL A 12 2.78 -4.07 -4.22
N ALA A 13 3.24 -5.29 -4.49
CA ALA A 13 2.48 -6.52 -4.25
C ALA A 13 2.12 -6.70 -2.77
N THR A 14 3.08 -6.49 -1.86
CA THR A 14 2.84 -6.64 -0.41
C THR A 14 1.88 -5.59 0.14
N ILE A 15 1.98 -4.33 -0.32
CA ILE A 15 1.05 -3.26 0.08
C ILE A 15 -0.37 -3.58 -0.40
N VAL A 16 -0.53 -3.96 -1.68
CA VAL A 16 -1.85 -4.32 -2.23
C VAL A 16 -2.45 -5.50 -1.48
N MET A 17 -1.66 -6.56 -1.25
CA MET A 17 -2.09 -7.74 -0.51
C MET A 17 -2.55 -7.38 0.90
N PHE A 18 -1.78 -6.54 1.61
CA PHE A 18 -2.12 -6.10 2.96
C PHE A 18 -3.45 -5.35 3.02
N TRP A 19 -3.66 -4.38 2.13
CA TRP A 19 -4.90 -3.59 2.10
C TRP A 19 -6.10 -4.42 1.66
N TYR A 20 -5.92 -5.32 0.68
CA TYR A 20 -6.97 -6.23 0.25
C TYR A 20 -7.42 -7.16 1.38
N VAL A 21 -6.47 -7.78 2.09
CA VAL A 21 -6.76 -8.65 3.23
C VAL A 21 -7.39 -7.86 4.37
N THR A 22 -6.91 -6.65 4.66
CA THR A 22 -7.49 -5.77 5.68
C THR A 22 -8.95 -5.42 5.36
N ALA A 23 -9.24 -4.98 4.13
CA ALA A 23 -10.59 -4.66 3.68
C ALA A 23 -11.52 -5.89 3.75
N HIS A 24 -11.04 -7.06 3.31
CA HIS A 24 -11.81 -8.30 3.38
C HIS A 24 -12.14 -8.71 4.81
N ASN A 25 -11.19 -8.63 5.73
CA ASN A 25 -11.41 -8.96 7.15
C ASN A 25 -12.38 -7.98 7.83
N VAL A 26 -12.28 -6.68 7.52
CA VAL A 26 -13.18 -5.64 8.05
C VAL A 26 -14.62 -5.84 7.58
N ARG A 27 -14.81 -6.13 6.29
CA ARG A 27 -16.14 -6.42 5.70
C ARG A 27 -16.75 -7.71 6.25
N ARG A 28 -15.93 -8.75 6.43
CA ARG A 28 -16.35 -10.03 7.02
C ARG A 28 -16.59 -9.95 8.53
N GLY A 29 -16.21 -8.85 9.19
CA GLY A 29 -16.39 -8.64 10.62
C GLY A 29 -15.52 -9.51 11.51
N LEU A 30 -14.43 -10.05 10.95
CA LEU A 30 -13.46 -10.87 11.68
C LEU A 30 -12.57 -10.03 12.62
N LEU A 31 -12.44 -8.73 12.34
CA LEU A 31 -11.78 -7.77 13.23
C LEU A 31 -12.83 -6.99 14.01
N PRO A 32 -12.81 -6.99 15.37
CA PRO A 32 -13.64 -6.13 16.21
C PRO A 32 -13.13 -4.68 16.11
N ALA A 33 -13.35 -4.06 14.95
CA ALA A 33 -12.99 -2.68 14.71
C ALA A 33 -14.05 -1.75 15.33
N PRO A 34 -13.65 -0.73 16.10
CA PRO A 34 -14.56 0.31 16.58
C PRO A 34 -15.35 0.91 15.41
N ARG A 35 -16.64 1.21 15.61
CA ARG A 35 -17.53 1.72 14.55
C ARG A 35 -16.94 2.89 13.75
N GLY A 36 -16.17 3.78 14.40
CA GLY A 36 -15.46 4.88 13.73
C GLY A 36 -14.37 4.40 12.77
N VAL A 37 -13.51 3.47 13.18
CA VAL A 37 -12.44 2.89 12.33
C VAL A 37 -13.05 2.07 11.20
N ARG A 38 -14.17 1.39 11.47
CA ARG A 38 -14.90 0.60 10.47
C ARG A 38 -15.50 1.48 9.38
N SER A 39 -16.16 2.58 9.76
CA SER A 39 -16.70 3.57 8.81
C SER A 39 -15.59 4.24 8.00
N PHE A 40 -14.48 4.62 8.66
CA PHE A 40 -13.34 5.24 8.00
C PHE A 40 -12.67 4.29 7.00
N LEU A 41 -12.50 3.02 7.36
CA LEU A 41 -11.95 2.02 6.45
C LEU A 41 -12.91 1.65 5.33
N ASP A 42 -14.23 1.61 5.56
CA ASP A 42 -15.19 1.33 4.49
C ASP A 42 -15.20 2.46 3.45
N GLU A 43 -15.22 3.71 3.90
CA GLU A 43 -15.30 4.91 3.05
C GLU A 43 -13.97 5.24 2.36
N PHE A 44 -12.83 4.95 3.01
CA PHE A 44 -11.49 5.22 2.47
C PHE A 44 -10.68 3.96 2.11
N THR A 45 -11.35 2.83 1.87
CA THR A 45 -10.73 1.52 1.56
C THR A 45 -9.65 1.60 0.47
N TRP A 46 -9.84 2.47 -0.53
CA TRP A 46 -8.91 2.65 -1.65
C TRP A 46 -7.90 3.79 -1.48
N VAL A 47 -8.23 4.80 -0.68
CA VAL A 47 -7.38 5.97 -0.52
C VAL A 47 -6.08 5.60 0.20
N LEU A 48 -6.16 4.77 1.23
CA LEU A 48 -5.00 4.33 1.99
C LEU A 48 -4.01 3.49 1.16
N PRO A 49 -4.43 2.45 0.42
CA PRO A 49 -3.51 1.71 -0.47
C PRO A 49 -2.91 2.59 -1.56
N VAL A 50 -3.71 3.44 -2.21
CA VAL A 50 -3.21 4.33 -3.28
C VAL A 50 -2.19 5.32 -2.73
N LEU A 51 -2.45 5.92 -1.56
CA LEU A 51 -1.53 6.86 -0.94
C LEU A 51 -0.21 6.18 -0.53
N HIS A 52 -0.26 4.97 0.04
CA HIS A 52 0.94 4.21 0.38
C HIS A 52 1.76 3.84 -0.86
N ILE A 53 1.10 3.34 -1.92
CA ILE A 53 1.77 3.04 -3.20
C ILE A 53 2.39 4.31 -3.77
N GLY A 54 1.66 5.43 -3.76
CA GLY A 54 2.12 6.72 -4.25
C GLY A 54 3.36 7.22 -3.51
N ILE A 55 3.37 7.16 -2.17
CA ILE A 55 4.53 7.57 -1.35
C ILE A 55 5.74 6.68 -1.64
N ILE A 56 5.55 5.35 -1.67
CA ILE A 56 6.65 4.40 -1.92
C ILE A 56 7.20 4.60 -3.34
N CYS A 57 6.34 4.68 -4.36
CA CYS A 57 6.75 4.98 -5.73
C CYS A 57 7.46 6.33 -5.84
N MET A 58 6.94 7.38 -5.19
CA MET A 58 7.57 8.70 -5.19
C MET A 58 8.96 8.66 -4.56
N LEU A 59 9.13 7.95 -3.44
CA LEU A 59 10.43 7.76 -2.80
C LEU A 59 11.41 6.99 -3.68
N ILE A 60 10.93 5.95 -4.37
CA ILE A 60 11.75 5.17 -5.31
C ILE A 60 12.20 6.04 -6.49
N LEU A 61 11.26 6.77 -7.09
CA LEU A 61 11.51 7.67 -8.21
C LEU A 61 12.48 8.77 -7.78
N THR A 62 12.21 9.52 -6.71
CA THR A 62 13.06 10.66 -6.31
C THR A 62 14.47 10.27 -5.85
N ARG A 63 14.67 9.07 -5.28
CA ARG A 63 15.94 8.68 -4.67
C ARG A 63 16.78 7.74 -5.53
N TRP A 64 16.16 7.02 -6.46
CA TRP A 64 16.84 6.05 -7.34
C TRP A 64 16.62 6.33 -8.83
N TRP A 65 16.10 7.51 -9.22
CA TRP A 65 15.98 7.94 -10.62
C TRP A 65 17.29 7.74 -11.40
N ASP A 66 18.39 8.22 -10.83
CA ASP A 66 19.71 8.21 -11.48
C ASP A 66 20.21 6.79 -11.77
N PHE A 67 19.77 5.77 -11.01
CA PHE A 67 20.14 4.37 -11.25
C PHE A 67 19.42 3.76 -12.45
N TRP A 68 18.28 4.32 -12.84
CA TRP A 68 17.48 3.88 -14.00
C TRP A 68 17.87 4.58 -15.29
N THR A 69 18.39 5.81 -15.19
CA THR A 69 18.80 6.62 -16.35
C THR A 69 20.28 6.54 -16.70
N SER A 70 21.11 5.85 -15.89
CA SER A 70 22.54 5.61 -16.13
C SER A 70 22.78 4.18 -16.61
#